data_AF-A0A934REH7-F1
#
_entry.id   AF-A0A934REH7-F1
#
_cell.length_a   1.000
_cell.length_b   1.000
_cell.length_c   1.000
_cell.angle_alpha   90.00
_cell.angle_beta   90.00
_cell.angle_gamma   90.00
#
_symmetry.space_group_name_H-M   'P 1'
#
loop_
_entity.id
_entity.type
_entity.pdbx_description
1 polymer ?
#
loop_
_entity_poly.entity_id
_entity_poly.type
_entity_poly.pdbx_seq_one_letter_code
_entity_poly.pdbx_strand_id
1 'polypeptide(L)'
;MILRVILLLSLASLVLHSHSAETPKPGSPDRKAILDALRVPVQKEIGFPVIFRVSHLKVKDNWAFLKGQPRTKDDKPIDYSKTPLDEEARTADELLVAVLKKTDGRWRVVEHAIFTTDVWWHGIHERLGAPAEIFDYSDS
;
A
#
# COMPACT_ATOMS: atom_id res chain seq x y z
N MET A 1 -32.60 -46.46 -33.50
CA MET A 1 -32.61 -45.42 -32.45
C MET A 1 -31.37 -45.63 -31.58
N ILE A 2 -30.18 -45.23 -32.03
CA ILE A 2 -29.57 -43.89 -31.82
C ILE A 2 -29.76 -43.37 -30.39
N LEU A 3 -28.69 -43.43 -29.59
CA LEU A 3 -28.40 -42.35 -28.66
C LEU A 3 -26.88 -42.19 -28.56
N ARG A 4 -26.35 -41.21 -29.31
CA ARG A 4 -24.97 -40.73 -29.22
C ARG A 4 -24.95 -39.65 -28.12
N VAL A 5 -24.25 -39.91 -27.02
CA VAL A 5 -23.97 -38.91 -26.00
C VAL A 5 -22.83 -38.03 -26.51
N ILE A 6 -23.15 -36.80 -26.93
CA ILE A 6 -22.15 -35.80 -27.27
C ILE A 6 -21.75 -35.11 -25.97
N LEU A 7 -20.59 -35.48 -25.42
CA LEU A 7 -19.96 -34.79 -24.29
C LEU A 7 -19.30 -33.50 -24.83
N LEU A 8 -20.01 -32.38 -24.76
CA LEU A 8 -19.46 -31.05 -25.01
C LEU A 8 -18.53 -30.67 -23.85
N LEU A 9 -17.23 -30.91 -24.00
CA LEU A 9 -16.20 -30.26 -23.19
C LEU A 9 -16.17 -28.76 -23.58
N SER A 10 -16.93 -27.95 -22.86
CA SER A 10 -16.74 -26.50 -22.88
C SER A 10 -15.42 -26.18 -22.17
N LEU A 11 -14.36 -26.01 -22.95
CA LEU A 11 -13.14 -25.36 -22.49
C LEU A 11 -13.49 -23.88 -22.21
N ALA A 12 -13.98 -23.61 -20.99
CA ALA A 12 -14.06 -22.25 -20.50
C ALA A 12 -12.62 -21.78 -20.29
N SER A 13 -12.07 -21.09 -21.28
CA SER A 13 -10.79 -20.41 -21.15
C SER A 13 -10.89 -19.47 -19.95
N LEU A 14 -10.24 -19.81 -18.83
CA LEU A 14 -9.98 -18.85 -17.78
C LEU A 14 -9.05 -17.81 -18.40
N VAL A 15 -9.63 -16.71 -18.89
CA VAL A 15 -8.88 -15.50 -19.17
C VAL A 15 -8.42 -14.99 -17.81
N LEU A 16 -7.22 -15.35 -17.42
CA LEU A 16 -6.48 -14.68 -16.36
C LEU A 16 -6.31 -13.23 -16.83
N HIS A 17 -7.25 -12.37 -16.44
CA HIS A 17 -7.11 -10.94 -16.64
C HIS A 17 -5.92 -10.50 -15.79
N SER A 18 -4.76 -10.35 -16.41
CA SER A 18 -3.65 -9.63 -15.80
C SER A 18 -4.10 -8.17 -15.69
N HIS A 19 -4.68 -7.82 -14.55
CA HIS A 19 -4.99 -6.43 -14.26
C HIS A 19 -3.68 -5.72 -13.92
N SER A 20 -3.33 -4.71 -14.70
CA SER A 20 -2.18 -3.85 -14.38
C SER A 20 -2.36 -3.24 -12.99
N ALA A 21 -1.24 -2.92 -12.33
CA ALA A 21 -1.31 -2.18 -11.08
C ALA A 21 -1.99 -0.82 -11.33
N GLU A 22 -2.92 -0.46 -10.44
CA GLU A 22 -3.72 0.75 -10.56
C GLU A 22 -3.40 1.74 -9.44
N THR A 23 -3.63 3.03 -9.70
CA THR A 23 -3.59 4.07 -8.66
C THR A 23 -5.01 4.49 -8.32
N PRO A 24 -5.56 4.10 -7.15
CA PRO A 24 -6.86 4.56 -6.68
C PRO A 24 -6.95 6.09 -6.65
N LYS A 25 -7.96 6.65 -7.31
CA LYS A 25 -8.14 8.10 -7.41
C LYS A 25 -8.32 8.75 -6.02
N PRO A 26 -7.89 10.02 -5.83
CA PRO A 26 -8.27 10.83 -4.68
C PRO A 26 -9.77 10.76 -4.41
N GLY A 27 -10.16 10.58 -3.13
CA GLY A 27 -11.56 10.46 -2.72
C GLY A 27 -12.23 9.11 -2.98
N SER A 28 -11.59 8.18 -3.70
CA SER A 28 -12.17 6.85 -3.92
C SER A 28 -12.32 6.04 -2.61
N PRO A 29 -13.36 5.19 -2.49
CA PRO A 29 -13.56 4.37 -1.30
C PRO A 29 -12.36 3.49 -0.95
N ASP A 30 -11.69 2.91 -1.95
CA ASP A 30 -10.56 2.02 -1.73
C ASP A 30 -9.32 2.79 -1.26
N ARG A 31 -9.02 3.97 -1.86
CA ARG A 31 -7.96 4.87 -1.35
C ARG A 31 -8.25 5.28 0.09
N LYS A 32 -9.49 5.63 0.40
CA LYS A 32 -9.89 5.99 1.77
C LYS A 32 -9.64 4.84 2.73
N ALA A 33 -10.04 3.62 2.38
CA ALA A 33 -9.86 2.43 3.22
C ALA A 33 -8.38 2.09 3.46
N ILE A 34 -7.52 2.21 2.43
CA ILE A 34 -6.07 2.02 2.57
C ILE A 34 -5.47 3.04 3.53
N LEU A 35 -5.78 4.33 3.33
CA LEU A 35 -5.26 5.41 4.18
C LEU A 35 -5.81 5.31 5.60
N ASP A 36 -7.05 4.86 5.79
CA ASP A 36 -7.64 4.65 7.11
C ASP A 36 -6.95 3.51 7.86
N ALA A 37 -6.64 2.40 7.19
CA ALA A 37 -5.89 1.30 7.78
C ALA A 37 -4.46 1.73 8.17
N LEU A 38 -3.76 2.47 7.30
CA LEU A 38 -2.40 2.96 7.55
C LEU A 38 -2.35 4.00 8.68
N ARG A 39 -3.40 4.80 8.83
CA ARG A 39 -3.45 5.85 9.85
C ARG A 39 -3.33 5.33 11.27
N VAL A 40 -3.88 4.15 11.55
CA VAL A 40 -3.90 3.57 12.91
C VAL A 40 -2.48 3.39 13.47
N PRO A 41 -1.57 2.62 12.84
CA PRO A 41 -0.21 2.47 13.36
C PRO A 41 0.59 3.77 13.29
N VAL A 42 0.46 4.55 12.21
CA VAL A 42 1.23 5.81 12.07
C VAL A 42 0.86 6.84 13.14
N GLN A 43 -0.43 7.01 13.46
CA GLN A 43 -0.83 7.90 14.56
C GLN A 43 -0.33 7.41 15.91
N LYS A 44 -0.26 6.09 16.12
CA LYS A 44 0.26 5.51 17.36
C LYS A 44 1.74 5.84 17.53
N GLU A 45 2.50 5.79 16.44
CA GLU A 45 3.94 6.08 16.41
C GLU A 45 4.24 7.58 16.58
N ILE A 46 3.50 8.44 15.86
CA ILE A 46 3.66 9.90 15.93
C ILE A 46 3.07 10.49 17.23
N GLY A 47 2.02 9.90 17.78
CA GLY A 47 1.32 10.39 18.98
C GLY A 47 0.23 11.43 18.73
N PHE A 48 -0.01 11.84 17.49
CA PHE A 48 -1.05 12.83 17.14
C PHE A 48 -1.84 12.43 15.87
N PRO A 49 -3.03 13.01 15.66
CA PRO A 49 -3.79 12.82 14.42
C PRO A 49 -3.09 13.35 13.16
N VAL A 50 -3.07 12.53 12.10
CA VAL A 50 -2.43 12.87 10.82
C VAL A 50 -3.32 12.63 9.61
N ILE A 51 -3.04 13.36 8.53
CA ILE A 51 -3.41 12.99 7.15
C ILE A 51 -2.15 12.56 6.40
N PHE A 52 -2.32 12.14 5.14
CA PHE A 52 -1.20 11.69 4.31
C PHE A 52 -1.14 12.48 3.01
N ARG A 53 0.01 13.09 2.75
CA ARG A 53 0.38 13.54 1.42
C ARG A 53 1.02 12.36 0.68
N VAL A 54 0.26 11.75 -0.21
CA VAL A 54 0.67 10.54 -0.93
C VAL A 54 1.43 10.93 -2.19
N SER A 55 2.67 10.45 -2.34
CA SER A 55 3.49 10.63 -3.54
C SER A 55 3.42 9.43 -4.48
N HIS A 56 3.24 8.23 -3.94
CA HIS A 56 3.05 7.00 -4.71
C HIS A 56 1.97 6.15 -4.05
N LEU A 57 1.05 5.63 -4.85
CA LEU A 57 0.10 4.61 -4.43
C LEU A 57 -0.23 3.71 -5.61
N LYS A 58 0.04 2.42 -5.46
CA LYS A 58 -0.42 1.40 -6.41
C LYS A 58 -1.08 0.24 -5.70
N VAL A 59 -2.08 -0.34 -6.35
CA VAL A 59 -2.87 -1.47 -5.89
C VAL A 59 -2.92 -2.53 -6.99
N LYS A 60 -2.70 -3.79 -6.61
CA LYS A 60 -2.87 -4.96 -7.49
C LYS A 60 -3.08 -6.21 -6.64
N ASP A 61 -3.96 -7.10 -7.05
CA ASP A 61 -4.18 -8.42 -6.41
C ASP A 61 -4.33 -8.37 -4.88
N ASN A 62 -5.13 -7.43 -4.39
CA ASN A 62 -5.35 -7.19 -2.95
C ASN A 62 -4.11 -6.73 -2.16
N TRP A 63 -3.07 -6.25 -2.84
CA TRP A 63 -1.92 -5.59 -2.24
C TRP A 63 -1.91 -4.12 -2.58
N ALA A 64 -1.41 -3.30 -1.66
CA ALA A 64 -1.16 -1.90 -1.87
C ALA A 64 0.25 -1.54 -1.40
N PHE A 65 0.92 -0.69 -2.16
CA PHE A 65 2.18 -0.06 -1.76
C PHE A 65 2.02 1.45 -1.82
N LEU A 66 2.48 2.13 -0.77
CA LEU A 66 2.34 3.57 -0.61
C LEU A 66 3.67 4.20 -0.21
N LYS A 67 4.00 5.32 -0.85
CA LYS A 67 4.96 6.31 -0.35
C LYS A 67 4.27 7.65 -0.09
N GLY A 68 4.74 8.39 0.89
CA GLY A 68 4.25 9.74 1.16
C GLY A 68 4.84 10.35 2.42
N GLN A 69 4.15 11.35 2.96
CA GLN A 69 4.48 11.99 4.24
C GLN A 69 3.25 12.12 5.13
N PRO A 70 3.39 11.89 6.45
CA PRO A 70 2.43 12.34 7.44
C PRO A 70 2.33 13.87 7.43
N ARG A 71 1.12 14.40 7.62
CA ARG A 71 0.86 15.83 7.73
C ARG A 71 -0.16 16.09 8.82
N THR A 72 -0.19 17.29 9.36
CA THR A 72 -1.28 17.72 10.26
C THR A 72 -2.61 17.72 9.51
N LYS A 73 -3.74 17.81 10.23
CA LYS A 73 -5.07 17.92 9.61
C LYS A 73 -5.21 19.09 8.63
N ASP A 74 -4.42 20.15 8.83
CA ASP A 74 -4.37 21.34 7.99
C ASP A 74 -3.31 21.24 6.87
N ASP A 75 -2.82 20.03 6.58
CA ASP A 75 -1.80 19.73 5.56
C ASP A 75 -0.46 20.45 5.77
N LYS A 76 -0.06 20.65 7.05
CA LYS A 76 1.25 21.20 7.42
C LYS A 76 2.23 20.07 7.78
N PRO A 77 3.55 20.30 7.67
CA PRO A 77 4.55 19.39 8.24
C PRO A 77 4.31 19.14 9.73
N ILE A 78 4.63 17.93 10.19
CA ILE A 78 4.58 17.58 11.61
C ILE A 78 5.77 18.22 12.33
N ASP A 79 5.53 18.75 13.53
CA ASP A 79 6.59 19.17 14.44
C ASP A 79 7.09 17.95 15.23
N TYR A 80 8.05 17.22 14.64
CA TYR A 80 8.56 15.97 15.20
C TYR A 80 9.30 16.14 16.54
N SER A 81 9.72 17.35 16.90
CA SER A 81 10.31 17.66 18.22
C SER A 81 9.38 17.40 19.40
N LYS A 82 8.08 17.20 19.12
CA LYS A 82 7.04 16.89 20.10
C LYS A 82 6.56 15.44 20.01
N THR A 83 7.25 14.61 19.24
CA THR A 83 6.86 13.22 18.97
C THR A 83 7.96 12.27 19.43
N PRO A 84 7.67 10.97 19.60
CA PRO A 84 8.71 9.96 19.82
C PRO A 84 9.76 9.87 18.70
N LEU A 85 9.47 10.42 17.51
CA LEU A 85 10.33 10.35 16.32
C LEU A 85 11.26 11.56 16.13
N ASP A 86 11.52 12.36 17.18
CA ASP A 86 12.38 13.56 17.08
C ASP A 86 13.80 13.22 16.62
N GLU A 87 14.36 12.10 17.11
CA GLU A 87 15.72 11.71 16.77
C GLU A 87 15.84 11.33 15.30
N GLU A 88 14.96 10.45 14.83
CA GLU A 88 14.91 10.00 13.43
C GLU A 88 14.69 11.19 12.48
N ALA A 89 13.79 12.11 12.85
CA ALA A 89 13.50 13.33 12.09
C ALA A 89 14.67 14.30 11.96
N ARG A 90 15.68 14.22 12.84
CA ARG A 90 16.92 15.02 12.73
C ARG A 90 17.96 14.37 11.84
N THR A 91 17.84 13.07 11.58
CA THR A 91 18.88 12.28 10.90
C THR A 91 18.48 11.78 9.52
N ALA A 92 17.20 11.79 9.18
CA ALA A 92 16.68 11.26 7.93
C ALA A 92 15.59 12.15 7.33
N ASP A 93 15.43 12.06 6.01
CA ASP A 93 14.35 12.73 5.30
C ASP A 93 12.98 12.14 5.66
N GLU A 94 11.95 12.98 5.69
CA GLU A 94 10.59 12.55 5.97
C GLU A 94 10.03 11.71 4.81
N LEU A 95 10.11 10.40 4.98
CA LEU A 95 9.51 9.40 4.10
C LEU A 95 8.71 8.38 4.92
N LEU A 96 7.43 8.23 4.57
CA LEU A 96 6.58 7.13 4.99
C LEU A 96 6.48 6.13 3.85
N VAL A 97 6.80 4.87 4.13
CA VAL A 97 6.60 3.74 3.22
C VAL A 97 5.71 2.70 3.88
N ALA A 98 4.76 2.13 3.13
CA ALA A 98 3.89 1.09 3.65
C ALA A 98 3.51 0.05 2.60
N VAL A 99 3.45 -1.21 3.03
CA VAL A 99 2.84 -2.34 2.32
C VAL A 99 1.60 -2.77 3.07
N LEU A 100 0.48 -2.87 2.35
CA LEU A 100 -0.79 -3.33 2.90
C LEU A 100 -1.33 -4.51 2.10
N LYS A 101 -2.09 -5.38 2.78
CA LYS A 101 -2.83 -6.48 2.16
C LYS A 101 -4.30 -6.44 2.55
N LYS A 102 -5.19 -6.64 1.58
CA LYS A 102 -6.62 -6.77 1.80
C LYS A 102 -6.95 -8.23 2.09
N THR A 103 -7.49 -8.48 3.27
CA THR A 103 -7.93 -9.82 3.72
C THR A 103 -9.33 -9.70 4.32
N ASP A 104 -10.26 -10.57 3.90
CA ASP A 104 -11.68 -10.50 4.28
C ASP A 104 -12.31 -9.12 4.04
N GLY A 105 -11.98 -8.51 2.89
CA GLY A 105 -12.47 -7.20 2.49
C GLY A 105 -11.85 -6.01 3.24
N ARG A 106 -10.92 -6.23 4.19
CA ARG A 106 -10.29 -5.17 4.99
C ARG A 106 -8.80 -5.05 4.69
N TRP A 107 -8.36 -3.82 4.46
CA TRP A 107 -6.94 -3.49 4.36
C TRP A 107 -6.28 -3.60 5.74
N ARG A 108 -5.12 -4.25 5.79
CA ARG A 108 -4.26 -4.36 6.97
C ARG A 108 -2.83 -4.00 6.58
N VAL A 109 -2.15 -3.23 7.42
CA VAL A 109 -0.73 -2.95 7.26
C VAL A 109 0.04 -4.24 7.50
N VAL A 110 0.90 -4.59 6.54
CA VAL A 110 1.82 -5.72 6.64
C VAL A 110 3.17 -5.23 7.16
N GLU A 111 3.64 -4.11 6.61
CA GLU A 111 4.90 -3.49 6.98
C GLU A 111 4.83 -1.98 6.70
N HIS A 112 5.40 -1.17 7.58
CA HIS A 112 5.54 0.27 7.37
C HIS A 112 6.78 0.80 8.10
N ALA A 113 7.29 1.94 7.63
CA ALA A 113 8.35 2.67 8.28
C ALA A 113 8.19 4.18 8.03
N ILE A 114 8.58 4.99 9.01
CA ILE A 114 8.73 6.44 8.90
C ILE A 114 10.22 6.74 9.08
N PHE A 115 10.78 7.71 8.33
CA PHE A 115 12.21 8.07 8.40
C PHE A 115 13.16 6.91 8.04
N THR A 116 12.76 6.08 7.09
CA THR A 116 13.59 4.97 6.61
C THR A 116 14.77 5.48 5.79
N THR A 117 16.00 5.07 6.14
CA THR A 117 17.23 5.45 5.41
C THR A 117 17.63 4.44 4.34
N ASP A 118 17.06 3.24 4.39
CA ASP A 118 17.24 2.18 3.41
C ASP A 118 16.02 2.04 2.50
N VAL A 119 16.24 1.37 1.37
CA VAL A 119 15.23 1.10 0.36
C VAL A 119 14.65 -0.30 0.59
N TRP A 120 14.24 -0.63 1.83
CA TRP A 120 13.84 -1.99 2.24
C TRP A 120 12.69 -2.59 1.42
N TRP A 121 11.92 -1.73 0.75
CA TRP A 121 10.83 -2.18 -0.12
C TRP A 121 11.34 -2.75 -1.46
N HIS A 122 12.63 -2.61 -1.79
CA HIS A 122 13.24 -3.34 -2.89
C HIS A 122 13.39 -4.82 -2.50
N GLY A 123 12.80 -5.71 -3.30
CA GLY A 123 12.87 -7.17 -3.07
C GLY A 123 11.89 -7.74 -2.04
N ILE A 124 11.27 -6.91 -1.19
CA ILE A 124 10.30 -7.39 -0.19
C ILE A 124 9.11 -8.15 -0.81
N HIS A 125 8.78 -7.83 -2.06
CA HIS A 125 7.72 -8.46 -2.81
C HIS A 125 7.89 -9.99 -2.91
N GLU A 126 9.12 -10.50 -3.01
CA GLU A 126 9.41 -11.93 -3.06
C GLU A 126 9.07 -12.61 -1.74
N ARG A 127 9.48 -11.99 -0.62
CA ARG A 127 9.18 -12.48 0.74
C ARG A 127 7.68 -12.47 1.03
N LEU A 128 6.97 -11.45 0.57
CA LEU A 128 5.55 -11.25 0.86
C LEU A 128 4.61 -11.93 -0.13
N GLY A 129 5.09 -12.32 -1.31
CA GLY A 129 4.26 -12.72 -2.44
C GLY A 129 3.38 -11.56 -2.95
N ALA A 130 3.89 -10.32 -2.86
CA ALA A 130 3.21 -9.14 -3.38
C ALA A 130 3.55 -8.93 -4.87
N PRO A 131 2.65 -8.38 -5.69
CA PRO A 131 2.94 -8.10 -7.08
C PRO A 131 4.05 -7.04 -7.20
N ALA A 132 5.14 -7.35 -7.90
CA ALA A 132 6.29 -6.45 -8.00
C ALA A 132 5.93 -5.08 -8.61
N GLU A 133 4.85 -5.01 -9.41
CA GLU A 133 4.46 -3.82 -10.17
C GLU A 133 3.86 -2.69 -9.33
N ILE A 134 3.47 -2.97 -8.07
CA ILE A 134 2.98 -1.94 -7.16
C ILE A 134 4.10 -1.12 -6.54
N PHE A 135 5.31 -1.67 -6.48
CA PHE A 135 6.46 -1.03 -5.85
C PHE A 135 7.04 0.06 -6.75
N ASP A 136 7.70 1.01 -6.11
CA ASP A 136 8.38 2.11 -6.78
C ASP A 136 9.89 1.95 -6.68
N TYR A 137 10.51 1.81 -7.85
CA TYR A 137 11.93 1.55 -8.07
C TYR A 137 12.66 2.78 -8.64
N SER A 138 12.07 3.98 -8.57
CA SER A 138 12.74 5.20 -9.07
C SER A 138 13.95 5.63 -8.23
N ASP A 139 14.08 5.09 -7.02
CA ASP A 139 15.10 5.50 -6.05
C ASP A 139 16.40 4.65 -6.15
N SER A 140 16.60 3.95 -7.27
CA SER A 140 17.79 3.13 -7.59
C SER A 140 18.62 3.65 -8.74
#